data_AF-A0A6J7SS66-F1
#
_entry.id   AF-A0A6J7SS66-F1
#
_cell.length_a   1.000
_cell.length_b   1.000
_cell.length_c   1.000
_cell.angle_alpha   90.00
_cell.angle_beta   90.00
_cell.angle_gamma   90.00
#
_symmetry.space_group_name_H-M   'P 1'
#
loop_
_entity.id
_entity.type
_entity.pdbx_description
1 polymer ?
#
loop_
_entity_poly.entity_id
_entity_poly.type
_entity_poly.pdbx_seq_one_letter_code
_entity_poly.pdbx_strand_id
1 'polypeptide(L)'
;MITFKRSIAVATAAGIFALAGISGAQAAEATSPTVTKTVLTPEQKAAFQAARAAFKTAQTAFRAAHAARVAAVAASQPAIASARAVRDAAVAAATTPQAKKAARDAFKATVAAIRATYPAKPVRPVKPVRP
;
A
#
# COMPACT_ATOMS: atom_id res chain seq x y z
N MET A 1 20.29 31.16 -26.15
CA MET A 1 20.23 32.17 -25.05
C MET A 1 18.76 32.25 -24.66
N ILE A 2 18.29 31.90 -23.45
CA ILE A 2 18.73 32.32 -22.12
C ILE A 2 18.49 31.18 -21.12
N THR A 3 19.42 31.08 -20.17
CA THR A 3 19.57 30.13 -19.08
C THR A 3 19.01 30.72 -17.77
N PHE A 4 18.28 29.94 -16.97
CA PHE A 4 18.07 30.13 -15.51
C PHE A 4 17.87 28.72 -14.92
N LYS A 5 18.70 28.08 -14.08
CA LYS A 5 19.53 28.40 -12.90
C LYS A 5 18.76 28.85 -11.64
N ARG A 6 18.51 27.88 -10.74
CA ARG A 6 18.65 27.89 -9.26
C ARG A 6 18.11 26.56 -8.71
N SER A 7 18.93 25.56 -8.32
CA SER A 7 19.77 25.46 -7.12
C SER A 7 18.98 25.39 -5.80
N ILE A 8 18.62 24.18 -5.35
CA ILE A 8 18.51 23.85 -3.92
C ILE A 8 19.09 22.44 -3.71
N ALA A 9 19.91 22.35 -2.67
CA ALA A 9 20.83 21.28 -2.31
C ALA A 9 20.15 19.94 -1.98
N VAL A 10 20.73 18.85 -2.48
CA VAL A 10 20.64 17.53 -1.86
C VAL A 10 22.04 17.17 -1.38
N ALA A 11 22.25 17.35 -0.08
CA ALA A 11 23.35 16.76 0.64
C ALA A 11 22.77 15.66 1.54
N THR A 12 23.58 14.61 1.76
CA THR A 12 23.47 13.59 2.83
C THR A 12 22.61 12.37 2.45
N ALA A 13 23.07 11.12 2.45
CA ALA A 13 24.35 10.49 2.80
C ALA A 13 24.37 9.01 2.36
N ALA A 14 25.59 8.45 2.32
CA ALA A 14 25.93 7.03 2.42
C ALA A 14 25.51 6.13 1.24
N GLY A 15 26.34 5.29 0.64
CA GLY A 15 27.67 4.80 1.00
C GLY A 15 27.88 3.52 0.19
N ILE A 16 28.85 3.58 -0.72
CA ILE A 16 29.74 2.53 -1.25
C ILE A 16 29.35 1.07 -0.91
N PHE A 17 29.06 0.25 -1.93
CA PHE A 17 29.78 -1.01 -2.24
C PHE A 17 29.13 -1.69 -3.47
N ALA A 18 29.65 -1.37 -4.66
CA ALA A 18 29.36 -2.12 -5.89
C ALA A 18 30.65 -2.18 -6.73
N LEU A 19 31.65 -2.90 -6.23
CA LEU A 19 32.83 -3.29 -7.01
C LEU A 19 33.53 -4.50 -6.36
N ALA A 20 33.09 -5.71 -6.67
CA ALA A 20 33.90 -6.95 -6.58
C ALA A 20 33.08 -8.13 -7.13
N GLY A 21 32.95 -8.19 -8.45
CA GLY A 21 32.72 -9.43 -9.16
C GLY A 21 33.97 -9.76 -9.95
N ILE A 22 34.44 -11.00 -9.78
CA ILE A 22 35.31 -11.80 -10.68
C ILE A 22 36.80 -11.91 -10.30
N SER A 23 37.19 -13.19 -10.16
CA SER A 23 38.51 -13.83 -10.28
C SER A 23 39.42 -13.95 -9.06
N GLY A 24 39.69 -15.21 -8.68
CA GLY A 24 40.90 -15.59 -7.97
C GLY A 24 40.74 -16.74 -6.98
N ALA A 25 40.82 -17.97 -7.48
CA ALA A 25 41.10 -19.23 -6.78
C ALA A 25 41.53 -19.16 -5.30
N GLN A 26 40.76 -19.80 -4.42
CA GLN A 26 41.32 -20.71 -3.43
C GLN A 26 40.44 -21.96 -3.35
N ALA A 27 40.97 -23.04 -3.92
CA ALA A 27 40.54 -24.39 -3.64
C ALA A 27 40.92 -24.73 -2.19
N ALA A 28 39.95 -25.18 -1.40
CA ALA A 28 40.13 -26.25 -0.41
C ALA A 28 38.78 -26.57 0.24
N GLU A 29 38.44 -27.85 0.16
CA GLU A 29 37.49 -28.59 1.00
C GLU A 29 36.01 -28.23 0.89
N ALA A 30 35.38 -28.92 -0.05
CA ALA A 30 34.05 -29.45 0.13
C ALA A 30 33.93 -30.17 1.49
N THR A 31 33.33 -29.52 2.47
CA THR A 31 32.75 -30.20 3.63
C THR A 31 31.23 -30.18 3.51
N SER A 32 30.71 -31.40 3.45
CA SER A 32 29.34 -31.84 3.23
C SER A 32 28.26 -30.99 3.91
N PRO A 33 27.08 -30.82 3.28
CA PRO A 33 25.91 -30.23 3.94
C PRO A 33 25.39 -31.22 4.98
N THR A 34 25.92 -31.13 6.20
CA THR A 34 25.37 -31.86 7.34
C THR A 34 24.06 -31.18 7.70
N VAL A 35 22.95 -31.80 7.29
CA VAL A 35 21.58 -31.49 7.72
C VAL A 35 21.52 -31.70 9.23
N THR A 36 21.98 -30.70 9.96
CA THR A 36 21.92 -30.63 11.42
C THR A 36 20.62 -29.90 11.72
N LYS A 37 19.70 -30.53 12.47
CA LYS A 37 18.47 -29.90 12.97
C LYS A 37 18.81 -28.48 13.42
N THR A 38 18.35 -27.48 12.68
CA THR A 38 18.64 -26.07 12.91
C THR A 38 18.09 -25.68 14.27
N VAL A 39 18.95 -25.75 15.29
CA VAL A 39 18.72 -25.06 16.55
C VAL A 39 18.73 -23.59 16.18
N LEU A 40 17.52 -23.01 16.02
CA LEU A 40 17.29 -21.59 15.79
C LEU A 40 18.30 -20.78 16.62
N THR A 41 19.20 -20.07 15.93
CA THR A 41 20.22 -19.28 16.61
C THR A 41 19.53 -18.23 17.49
N PRO A 42 20.11 -17.86 18.64
CA PRO A 42 19.54 -16.82 19.49
C PRO A 42 19.33 -15.51 18.70
N GLU A 43 20.16 -15.24 17.70
CA GLU A 43 20.03 -14.12 16.77
C GLU A 43 18.76 -14.21 15.90
N GLN A 44 18.47 -15.38 15.33
CA GLN A 44 17.24 -15.61 14.55
C GLN A 44 15.98 -15.48 15.42
N LYS A 45 16.03 -15.90 16.68
CA LYS A 45 14.92 -15.71 17.64
C LYS A 45 14.73 -14.25 18.02
N ALA A 46 15.81 -13.52 18.27
CA ALA A 46 15.77 -12.09 18.57
C ALA A 46 15.23 -11.27 17.39
N ALA A 47 15.69 -11.57 16.16
CA ALA A 47 15.19 -10.98 14.94
C ALA A 47 13.69 -11.25 14.72
N PHE A 48 13.23 -12.48 14.96
CA PHE A 48 11.81 -12.83 14.87
C PHE A 48 10.96 -12.09 15.91
N GLN A 49 11.43 -11.94 17.15
CA GLN A 49 10.71 -11.21 18.19
C GLN A 49 10.65 -9.70 17.90
N ALA A 50 11.74 -9.12 17.40
CA ALA A 50 11.75 -7.73 16.93
C ALA A 50 10.76 -7.54 15.77
N ALA A 51 10.77 -8.43 14.77
CA ALA A 51 9.82 -8.41 13.67
C ALA A 51 8.36 -8.59 14.14
N ARG A 52 8.12 -9.42 15.17
CA ARG A 52 6.79 -9.62 15.76
C ARG A 52 6.31 -8.38 16.53
N ALA A 53 7.20 -7.68 17.22
CA ALA A 53 6.89 -6.41 17.87
C ALA A 53 6.51 -5.35 16.81
N ALA A 54 7.31 -5.23 15.75
CA ALA A 54 7.01 -4.35 14.61
C ALA A 54 5.66 -4.70 13.95
N PHE A 55 5.37 -6.00 13.76
CA PHE A 55 4.08 -6.47 13.25
C PHE A 55 2.90 -6.05 14.13
N LYS A 56 3.03 -6.15 15.47
CA LYS A 56 1.96 -5.75 16.41
C LYS A 56 1.66 -4.25 16.29
N THR A 57 2.70 -3.42 16.21
CA THR A 57 2.56 -1.96 16.01
C THR A 57 1.94 -1.64 14.65
N ALA A 58 2.38 -2.31 13.59
CA ALA A 58 1.78 -2.12 12.27
C ALA A 58 0.31 -2.59 12.23
N GLN A 59 -0.03 -3.63 13.00
CA GLN A 59 -1.41 -4.14 13.10
C GLN A 59 -2.34 -3.16 13.82
N THR A 60 -1.90 -2.50 14.88
CA THR A 60 -2.72 -1.48 15.56
C THR A 60 -2.96 -0.28 14.64
N ALA A 61 -1.92 0.18 13.93
CA ALA A 61 -2.04 1.22 12.92
C ALA A 61 -3.00 0.82 11.78
N PHE A 62 -2.89 -0.41 11.29
CA PHE A 62 -3.81 -0.94 10.27
C PHE A 62 -5.26 -0.91 10.74
N ARG A 63 -5.54 -1.36 11.97
CA ARG A 63 -6.91 -1.39 12.53
C ARG A 63 -7.48 0.02 12.66
N ALA A 64 -6.70 0.98 13.15
CA ALA A 64 -7.12 2.37 13.27
C ALA A 64 -7.45 2.98 11.89
N ALA A 65 -6.54 2.83 10.92
CA ALA A 65 -6.75 3.31 9.56
C ALA A 65 -7.94 2.61 8.87
N HIS A 66 -8.14 1.32 9.11
CA HIS A 66 -9.28 0.58 8.60
C HIS A 66 -10.60 1.08 9.18
N ALA A 67 -10.66 1.28 10.51
CA ALA A 67 -11.84 1.83 11.18
C ALA A 67 -12.19 3.23 10.65
N ALA A 68 -11.20 4.11 10.50
CA ALA A 68 -11.39 5.44 9.93
C ALA A 68 -11.97 5.38 8.50
N ARG A 69 -11.47 4.46 7.67
CA ARG A 69 -11.99 4.27 6.32
C ARG A 69 -13.43 3.74 6.33
N VAL A 70 -13.75 2.77 7.20
CA VAL A 70 -15.12 2.24 7.33
C VAL A 70 -16.08 3.34 7.77
N ALA A 71 -15.68 4.18 8.73
CA ALA A 71 -16.47 5.31 9.18
C ALA A 71 -16.72 6.33 8.06
N ALA A 72 -15.69 6.69 7.29
CA ALA A 72 -15.82 7.58 6.14
C ALA A 72 -16.76 7.03 5.06
N VAL A 73 -16.70 5.72 4.79
CA VAL A 73 -17.63 5.05 3.87
C VAL A 73 -19.06 5.11 4.40
N ALA A 74 -19.28 4.78 5.68
CA ALA A 74 -20.60 4.79 6.30
C ALA A 74 -21.21 6.21 6.28
N ALA A 75 -20.44 7.23 6.63
CA ALA A 75 -20.86 8.63 6.59
C ALA A 75 -21.24 9.10 5.18
N SER A 76 -20.64 8.49 4.14
CA SER A 76 -20.91 8.83 2.75
C SER A 76 -22.08 8.06 2.13
N GLN A 77 -22.57 6.99 2.77
CA GLN A 77 -23.73 6.23 2.29
C GLN A 77 -24.99 7.08 2.06
N PRO A 78 -25.42 7.98 2.97
CA PRO A 78 -26.60 8.79 2.73
C PRO A 78 -26.43 9.69 1.49
N ALA A 79 -25.26 10.30 1.29
CA ALA A 79 -24.98 11.09 0.09
C ALA A 79 -25.06 10.25 -1.20
N ILE A 80 -24.55 9.01 -1.17
CA ILE A 80 -24.65 8.08 -2.30
C ILE A 80 -26.11 7.66 -2.54
N ALA A 81 -26.89 7.42 -1.47
CA ALA A 81 -28.31 7.08 -1.58
C ALA A 81 -29.12 8.23 -2.20
N SER A 82 -28.88 9.46 -1.77
CA SER A 82 -29.49 10.65 -2.38
C SER A 82 -29.09 10.79 -3.85
N ALA A 83 -27.81 10.63 -4.19
CA ALA A 83 -27.35 10.66 -5.57
C ALA A 83 -27.97 9.53 -6.43
N ARG A 84 -28.25 8.36 -5.84
CA ARG A 84 -28.98 7.27 -6.51
C ARG A 84 -30.41 7.68 -6.81
N ALA A 85 -31.12 8.26 -5.84
CA ALA A 85 -32.49 8.73 -6.04
C ALA A 85 -32.57 9.77 -7.18
N VAL A 86 -31.64 10.71 -7.22
CA VAL A 86 -31.53 11.69 -8.32
C VAL A 86 -31.28 11.00 -9.67
N ARG A 87 -30.37 10.01 -9.70
CA ARG A 87 -30.12 9.21 -10.91
C ARG A 87 -31.35 8.45 -11.36
N ASP A 88 -32.08 7.82 -10.43
CA ASP A 88 -33.28 7.04 -10.76
C ASP A 88 -34.39 7.92 -11.30
N ALA A 89 -34.61 9.11 -10.71
CA ALA A 89 -35.54 10.11 -11.25
C ALA A 89 -35.12 10.60 -12.65
N ALA A 90 -33.83 10.92 -12.85
CA ALA A 90 -33.32 11.38 -14.14
C ALA A 90 -33.41 10.29 -15.23
N VAL A 91 -33.17 9.03 -14.88
CA VAL A 91 -33.31 7.89 -15.81
C VAL A 91 -34.77 7.61 -16.15
N ALA A 92 -35.68 7.75 -15.18
CA ALA A 92 -37.12 7.60 -15.40
C ALA A 92 -37.69 8.70 -16.31
N ALA A 93 -37.23 9.95 -16.14
CA ALA A 93 -37.67 11.08 -16.96
C ALA A 93 -37.04 11.08 -18.37
N ALA A 94 -35.89 10.44 -18.57
CA ALA A 94 -35.20 10.41 -19.85
C ALA A 94 -35.91 9.50 -20.87
N THR A 95 -36.30 10.07 -22.02
CA THR A 95 -36.94 9.34 -23.13
C THR A 95 -35.94 8.72 -24.11
N THR A 96 -34.67 9.15 -24.09
CA THR A 96 -33.63 8.64 -25.00
C THR A 96 -32.57 7.79 -24.28
N PRO A 97 -31.97 6.80 -24.97
CA PRO A 97 -30.86 6.03 -24.41
C PRO A 97 -29.63 6.89 -24.07
N GLN A 98 -29.34 7.94 -24.85
CA GLN A 98 -28.22 8.84 -24.57
C GLN A 98 -28.42 9.62 -23.26
N ALA A 99 -29.62 10.15 -23.01
CA ALA A 99 -29.92 10.86 -21.76
C ALA A 99 -29.83 9.93 -20.54
N LYS A 100 -30.31 8.68 -20.67
CA LYS A 100 -30.15 7.65 -19.62
C LYS A 100 -28.68 7.31 -19.35
N LYS A 101 -27.84 7.29 -20.39
CA LYS A 101 -26.39 7.11 -20.22
C LYS A 101 -25.76 8.30 -19.49
N ALA A 102 -26.10 9.52 -19.89
CA ALA A 102 -25.60 10.74 -19.26
C ALA A 102 -25.93 10.81 -17.76
N ALA A 103 -27.16 10.48 -17.37
CA ALA A 103 -27.57 10.41 -15.97
C ALA A 103 -26.77 9.37 -15.15
N ARG A 104 -26.51 8.19 -15.74
CA ARG A 104 -25.67 7.15 -15.10
C ARG A 104 -24.21 7.59 -14.99
N ASP A 105 -23.67 8.26 -16.00
CA ASP A 105 -22.30 8.74 -15.99
C ASP A 105 -22.11 9.90 -15.00
N ALA A 106 -23.09 10.80 -14.88
CA ALA A 106 -23.12 11.83 -13.84
C ALA A 106 -23.11 11.19 -12.43
N PHE A 107 -23.94 10.17 -12.20
CA PHE A 107 -23.93 9.43 -10.93
C PHE A 107 -22.57 8.77 -10.65
N LYS A 108 -21.94 8.15 -11.65
CA LYS A 108 -20.60 7.58 -11.49
C LYS A 108 -19.56 8.65 -11.14
N ALA A 109 -19.62 9.82 -11.78
CA ALA A 109 -18.73 10.94 -11.47
C ALA A 109 -18.92 11.43 -10.03
N THR A 110 -20.16 11.57 -9.56
CA THR A 110 -20.47 11.91 -8.16
C THR A 110 -19.93 10.86 -7.20
N VAL A 111 -20.15 9.56 -7.46
CA VAL A 111 -19.61 8.49 -6.62
C VAL A 111 -18.09 8.47 -6.62
N ALA A 112 -17.45 8.76 -7.75
CA ALA A 112 -15.99 8.88 -7.84
C ALA A 112 -15.46 10.05 -7.01
N ALA A 113 -16.11 11.22 -7.08
CA ALA A 113 -15.77 12.38 -6.26
C ALA A 113 -15.91 12.10 -4.76
N ILE A 114 -17.00 11.44 -4.36
CA ILE A 114 -17.19 11.01 -2.96
C ILE A 114 -16.11 10.01 -2.54
N ARG A 115 -15.78 9.03 -3.39
CA ARG A 115 -14.74 8.04 -3.08
C ARG A 115 -13.33 8.62 -3.02
N ALA A 116 -13.08 9.74 -3.70
CA ALA A 116 -11.79 10.43 -3.66
C ALA A 116 -11.47 11.03 -2.29
N THR A 117 -12.49 11.28 -1.44
CA THR A 117 -12.29 11.77 -0.07
C THR A 117 -11.95 10.65 0.92
N TYR A 118 -12.03 9.38 0.50
CA TYR A 118 -11.80 8.27 1.41
C TYR A 118 -10.31 8.16 1.77
N PRO A 119 -9.97 7.97 3.06
CA PRO A 119 -8.59 7.75 3.47
C PRO A 119 -8.04 6.50 2.77
N ALA A 120 -6.75 6.50 2.43
CA ALA A 120 -6.11 5.42 1.66
C ALA A 120 -6.43 4.02 2.21
N LYS A 121 -6.47 3.01 1.32
CA LYS A 121 -6.64 1.63 1.78
C LYS A 121 -5.42 1.25 2.62
N PRO A 122 -5.57 0.88 3.90
CA PRO A 122 -4.44 0.49 4.70
C PRO A 122 -3.87 -0.84 4.19
N VAL A 123 -2.54 -0.97 4.21
CA VAL A 123 -1.85 -2.20 3.79
C VAL A 123 -1.81 -3.16 4.97
N ARG A 124 -2.22 -4.41 4.74
CA ARG A 124 -2.16 -5.44 5.77
C ARG A 124 -0.70 -5.74 6.10
N PRO A 125 -0.28 -5.66 7.38
CA PRO A 125 1.07 -6.05 7.74
C PRO A 125 1.27 -7.55 7.51
N VAL A 126 2.48 -7.94 7.11
CA VAL A 126 2.85 -9.34 6.85
C VAL A 126 3.31 -9.98 8.15
N LYS A 127 2.74 -11.13 8.48
CA LYS A 127 3.14 -11.88 9.67
C LYS A 127 4.57 -12.42 9.46
N PRO A 128 5.51 -12.21 10.39
CA PRO A 128 6.85 -12.78 10.28
C PRO A 128 6.76 -14.31 10.20
N VAL A 129 7.50 -14.91 9.28
CA VAL A 129 7.66 -16.35 9.17
C VAL A 129 8.75 -16.78 10.14
N ARG A 130 8.55 -17.90 10.84
CA ARG A 130 9.59 -18.46 11.72
C ARG A 130 10.73 -18.97 10.82
N PRO A 131 11.99 -18.60 11.11
CA PRO A 131 13.14 -19.16 10.40
C PRO A 131 13.25 -20.67 10.61
#